data_AF-A0A382K2M2-F1
#
_entry.id   AF-A0A382K2M2-F1
#
_cell.length_a   1.000
_cell.length_b   1.000
_cell.length_c   1.000
_cell.angle_alpha   90.00
_cell.angle_beta   90.00
_cell.angle_gamma   90.00
#
_symmetry.space_group_name_H-M   'P 1'
#
loop_
_entity.id
_entity.type
_entity.pdbx_description
1 polymer ?
#
loop_
_entity_poly.entity_id
_entity_poly.type
_entity_poly.pdbx_seq_one_letter_code
_entity_poly.pdbx_strand_id
1 'polypeptide(L)'
;MDNTTLGIDDPYDFFPDDIRTELFIRIGSHYFKDKIWKEWSNATKAIVPVIMKHSDACGQSFPSQTRIAVYSGITEKSVRQGLKGLEDFRDFGIKKEITKRGWLKNKYWLKPAKRNEKGAIFISHAFFNGGNWALLSSCAKAIYPVLQYFCFWDFDLYGELEEIVESPSDFVDVYRDRKYDFLNAEPEAIAEYSGISERSISSAFQSLMKCYFIESLGTIDNRMTWKLFKQPPRIFNDYLNEQVRKRYKPKETFTY
;
A
#
# COMPACT_ATOMS: atom_id res chain seq x y z
N MET A 1 33.44 -26.95 -16.35
CA MET A 1 32.96 -25.65 -16.85
C MET A 1 31.56 -25.49 -16.27
N ASP A 2 31.47 -24.73 -15.19
CA ASP A 2 30.20 -24.47 -14.53
C ASP A 2 29.30 -23.67 -15.46
N ASN A 3 28.16 -24.26 -15.81
CA ASN A 3 27.04 -23.54 -16.41
C ASN A 3 26.43 -22.66 -15.32
N THR A 4 26.97 -21.46 -15.14
CA THR A 4 26.28 -20.39 -14.44
C THR A 4 25.10 -19.97 -15.31
N THR A 5 23.95 -20.63 -15.13
CA THR A 5 22.68 -20.17 -15.65
C THR A 5 22.46 -18.78 -15.05
N LEU A 6 22.64 -17.73 -15.86
CA LEU A 6 22.17 -16.39 -15.53
C LEU A 6 20.71 -16.54 -15.08
N GLY A 7 20.46 -16.33 -13.79
CA GLY A 7 19.14 -16.49 -13.19
C GLY A 7 18.15 -15.59 -13.92
N ILE A 8 17.37 -16.16 -14.82
CA ILE A 8 16.20 -15.49 -15.38
C ILE A 8 15.18 -15.57 -14.25
N ASP A 9 14.94 -14.44 -13.58
CA ASP A 9 13.86 -14.30 -12.61
C ASP A 9 12.59 -14.91 -13.21
N ASP A 10 11.92 -15.82 -12.48
CA ASP A 10 10.68 -16.46 -12.95
C ASP A 10 9.70 -15.33 -13.31
N PRO A 11 9.15 -15.28 -14.54
CA PRO A 11 8.24 -14.21 -14.95
C PRO A 11 6.95 -14.13 -14.11
N TYR A 12 6.70 -15.14 -13.27
CA TYR A 12 5.61 -15.22 -12.30
C TYR A 12 6.03 -14.85 -10.87
N ASP A 13 7.26 -14.39 -10.65
CA ASP A 13 7.71 -13.83 -9.38
C ASP A 13 7.43 -12.33 -9.38
N PHE A 14 6.30 -11.97 -8.76
CA PHE A 14 5.84 -10.60 -8.71
C PHE A 14 6.38 -9.87 -7.49
N PHE A 15 6.61 -10.57 -6.38
CA PHE A 15 7.08 -10.02 -5.12
C PHE A 15 8.59 -10.26 -5.00
N PRO A 16 9.43 -9.21 -4.98
CA PRO A 16 10.90 -9.36 -4.98
C PRO A 16 11.42 -9.73 -3.59
N ASP A 17 12.46 -10.56 -3.53
CA ASP A 17 13.12 -10.90 -2.26
C ASP A 17 13.86 -9.69 -1.67
N ASP A 18 14.49 -8.88 -2.53
CA ASP A 18 15.10 -7.61 -2.16
C ASP A 18 14.04 -6.50 -2.11
N ILE A 19 13.54 -6.25 -0.90
CA ILE A 19 12.52 -5.23 -0.66
C ILE A 19 13.19 -3.87 -0.50
N ARG A 20 12.98 -3.02 -1.50
CA ARG A 20 13.29 -1.59 -1.42
C ARG A 20 12.44 -0.90 -0.35
N THR A 21 13.04 -0.62 0.80
CA THR A 21 12.41 -0.01 1.98
C THR A 21 12.43 1.51 1.94
N GLU A 22 13.30 2.10 1.12
CA GLU A 22 13.52 3.54 0.98
C GLU A 22 12.47 4.27 0.13
N LEU A 23 11.66 3.50 -0.61
CA LEU A 23 10.65 4.03 -1.53
C LEU A 23 9.27 4.08 -0.87
N PHE A 24 8.50 5.11 -1.23
CA PHE A 24 7.15 5.32 -0.71
C PHE A 24 6.25 5.97 -1.76
N ILE A 25 4.96 5.65 -1.69
CA ILE A 25 3.93 6.43 -2.40
C ILE A 25 3.54 7.64 -1.57
N ARG A 26 3.09 8.69 -2.26
CA ARG A 26 2.67 9.96 -1.64
C ARG A 26 1.25 10.28 -2.06
N ILE A 27 0.32 10.27 -1.13
CA ILE A 27 -1.09 10.61 -1.39
C ILE A 27 -1.40 11.95 -0.72
N GLY A 28 -2.01 12.87 -1.47
CA GLY A 28 -2.27 14.23 -0.98
C GLY A 28 -3.37 14.26 0.08
N SER A 29 -3.30 15.22 1.02
CA SER A 29 -4.32 15.33 2.07
C SER A 29 -5.72 15.65 1.53
N HIS A 30 -5.80 16.27 0.34
CA HIS A 30 -7.06 16.62 -0.31
C HIS A 30 -7.95 15.40 -0.59
N TYR A 31 -7.38 14.22 -0.84
CA TYR A 31 -8.15 12.98 -0.99
C TYR A 31 -9.00 12.67 0.24
N PHE A 32 -8.55 13.05 1.44
CA PHE A 32 -9.23 12.79 2.70
C PHE A 32 -10.06 14.00 3.16
N LYS A 33 -9.50 15.21 3.07
CA LYS A 33 -10.17 16.46 3.44
C LYS A 33 -11.43 16.70 2.61
N ASP A 34 -11.34 16.49 1.31
CA ASP A 34 -12.43 16.74 0.36
C ASP A 34 -13.31 15.50 0.18
N LYS A 35 -13.13 14.48 1.04
CA LYS A 35 -13.88 13.20 1.03
C LYS A 35 -13.84 12.43 -0.30
N ILE A 36 -12.92 12.74 -1.21
CA ILE A 36 -12.74 12.02 -2.48
C ILE A 36 -12.49 10.53 -2.22
N TRP A 37 -11.61 10.19 -1.28
CA TRP A 37 -11.30 8.82 -0.91
C TRP A 37 -12.53 8.07 -0.45
N LYS A 38 -13.38 8.70 0.38
CA LYS A 38 -14.62 8.10 0.90
C LYS A 38 -15.53 7.61 -0.23
N GLU A 39 -15.74 8.44 -1.25
CA GLU A 39 -16.67 8.19 -2.36
C GLU A 39 -16.21 7.07 -3.31
N TRP A 40 -14.92 6.74 -3.31
CA TRP A 40 -14.41 5.69 -4.17
C TRP A 40 -14.92 4.31 -3.80
N SER A 41 -15.17 3.49 -4.82
CA SER A 41 -15.48 2.08 -4.62
C SER A 41 -14.31 1.36 -3.91
N ASN A 42 -14.61 0.27 -3.20
CA ASN A 42 -13.55 -0.54 -2.58
C ASN A 42 -12.54 -1.09 -3.60
N ALA A 43 -12.99 -1.40 -4.82
CA ALA A 43 -12.08 -1.83 -5.89
C ALA A 43 -11.12 -0.70 -6.29
N THR A 44 -11.60 0.54 -6.36
CA THR A 44 -10.79 1.73 -6.65
C THR A 44 -9.77 1.96 -5.53
N LYS A 45 -10.21 1.96 -4.26
CA LYS A 45 -9.35 2.09 -3.07
C LYS A 45 -8.26 1.02 -3.02
N ALA A 46 -8.55 -0.20 -3.49
CA ALA A 46 -7.58 -1.29 -3.53
C ALA A 46 -6.47 -1.11 -4.58
N ILE A 47 -6.77 -0.49 -5.73
CA ILE A 47 -5.82 -0.38 -6.85
C ILE A 47 -5.05 0.94 -6.89
N VAL A 48 -5.61 2.03 -6.37
CA VAL A 48 -4.97 3.35 -6.45
C VAL A 48 -3.56 3.36 -5.82
N PRO A 49 -3.37 2.87 -4.57
CA PRO A 49 -2.03 2.80 -3.99
C PRO A 49 -1.05 1.94 -4.81
N VAL A 50 -1.54 0.89 -5.47
CA VAL A 50 -0.72 0.02 -6.34
C VAL A 50 -0.30 0.74 -7.62
N ILE A 51 -1.20 1.50 -8.26
CA ILE A 51 -0.85 2.32 -9.44
C ILE A 51 0.21 3.36 -9.05
N MET A 52 0.05 4.02 -7.90
CA MET A 52 1.02 5.00 -7.40
C MET A 52 2.38 4.38 -7.09
N LYS A 53 2.42 3.14 -6.59
CA LYS A 53 3.67 2.38 -6.34
C LYS A 53 4.46 2.09 -7.61
N HIS A 54 3.78 2.06 -8.76
CA HIS A 54 4.41 1.92 -10.07
C HIS A 54 4.64 3.26 -10.80
N SER A 55 4.28 4.38 -10.17
CA SER A 55 4.38 5.69 -10.78
C SER A 55 5.76 6.30 -10.62
N ASP A 56 6.24 6.94 -11.68
CA ASP A 56 7.45 7.76 -11.63
C ASP A 56 7.20 9.10 -10.90
N ALA A 57 8.22 9.96 -10.85
CA ALA A 57 8.12 11.28 -10.22
C ALA A 57 7.08 12.21 -10.89
N CYS A 58 6.72 11.94 -12.15
CA CYS A 58 5.71 12.67 -12.91
C CYS A 58 4.30 12.07 -12.76
N GLY A 59 4.15 10.96 -12.02
CA GLY A 59 2.89 10.25 -11.85
C GLY A 59 2.52 9.32 -13.00
N GLN A 60 3.45 8.99 -13.90
CA GLN A 60 3.20 8.07 -15.02
C GLN A 60 3.57 6.64 -14.62
N SER A 61 2.73 5.67 -15.00
CA SER A 61 3.00 4.25 -14.75
C SER A 61 2.52 3.36 -15.88
N PHE A 62 3.10 2.16 -15.99
CA PHE A 62 2.79 1.17 -17.02
C PHE A 62 2.52 -0.27 -16.48
N PRO A 63 1.92 -0.47 -15.29
CA PRO A 63 1.63 -1.83 -14.82
C PRO A 63 0.53 -2.48 -15.67
N SER A 64 0.68 -3.77 -15.99
CA SER A 64 -0.43 -4.53 -16.58
C SER A 64 -1.58 -4.67 -15.59
N GLN A 65 -2.81 -4.90 -16.07
CA GLN A 65 -3.94 -5.16 -15.18
C GLN A 65 -3.70 -6.40 -14.30
N THR A 66 -3.00 -7.42 -14.83
CA THR A 66 -2.53 -8.58 -14.06
C THR A 66 -1.61 -8.16 -12.91
N ARG A 67 -0.64 -7.27 -13.17
CA ARG A 67 0.27 -6.77 -12.12
C ARG A 67 -0.50 -5.99 -11.06
N ILE A 68 -1.44 -5.12 -11.47
CA ILE A 68 -2.31 -4.41 -10.52
C ILE A 68 -3.11 -5.43 -9.69
N ALA A 69 -3.71 -6.44 -10.32
CA ALA A 69 -4.51 -7.48 -9.67
C ALA A 69 -3.70 -8.27 -8.63
N VAL A 70 -2.47 -8.68 -8.97
CA VAL A 70 -1.56 -9.39 -8.06
C VAL A 70 -1.21 -8.54 -6.85
N TYR A 71 -0.71 -7.31 -7.07
CA TYR A 71 -0.28 -6.44 -5.96
C TYR A 71 -1.43 -5.95 -5.09
N SER A 72 -2.65 -5.82 -5.64
CA SER A 72 -3.85 -5.46 -4.88
C SER A 72 -4.58 -6.67 -4.28
N GLY A 73 -4.20 -7.90 -4.63
CA GLY A 73 -4.84 -9.12 -4.17
C GLY A 73 -6.30 -9.26 -4.63
N ILE A 74 -6.66 -8.68 -5.76
CA ILE A 74 -8.01 -8.78 -6.34
C ILE A 74 -7.96 -9.42 -7.74
N THR A 75 -9.11 -9.63 -8.35
CA THR A 75 -9.18 -10.17 -9.73
C THR A 75 -8.96 -9.07 -10.77
N GLU A 76 -8.49 -9.42 -11.96
CA GLU A 76 -8.43 -8.45 -13.08
C GLU A 76 -9.79 -7.85 -13.42
N LYS A 77 -10.88 -8.61 -13.24
CA LYS A 77 -12.25 -8.10 -13.38
C LYS A 77 -12.50 -6.95 -12.39
N SER A 78 -12.12 -7.14 -11.12
CA SER A 78 -12.21 -6.10 -10.09
C SER A 78 -11.28 -4.92 -10.37
N VAL A 79 -10.10 -5.15 -10.95
CA VAL A 79 -9.22 -4.06 -11.43
C VAL A 79 -9.93 -3.21 -12.47
N ARG A 80 -10.58 -3.81 -13.47
CA ARG A 80 -11.34 -3.06 -14.49
C ARG A 80 -12.47 -2.24 -13.87
N GLN A 81 -13.17 -2.79 -12.88
CA GLN A 81 -14.20 -2.04 -12.14
C GLN A 81 -13.59 -0.87 -11.36
N GLY A 82 -12.45 -1.07 -10.69
CA GLY A 82 -11.76 -0.02 -9.96
C GLY A 82 -11.26 1.11 -10.88
N LEU A 83 -10.75 0.75 -12.06
CA LEU A 83 -10.33 1.71 -13.09
C LEU A 83 -11.52 2.51 -13.64
N LYS A 84 -12.66 1.85 -13.87
CA LYS A 84 -13.89 2.52 -14.29
C LYS A 84 -14.34 3.57 -13.28
N GLY A 85 -14.17 3.29 -11.98
CA GLY A 85 -14.46 4.24 -10.91
C GLY A 85 -13.55 5.48 -10.88
N LEU A 86 -12.52 5.53 -11.71
CA LEU A 86 -11.61 6.68 -11.85
C LEU A 86 -11.77 7.42 -13.19
N GLU A 87 -12.62 6.96 -14.12
CA GLU A 87 -12.72 7.53 -15.49
C GLU A 87 -13.05 9.02 -15.48
N ASP A 88 -13.92 9.46 -14.57
CA ASP A 88 -14.31 10.87 -14.44
C ASP A 88 -13.46 11.65 -13.42
N PHE A 89 -12.46 11.01 -12.81
CA PHE A 89 -11.61 11.66 -11.82
C PHE A 89 -10.53 12.51 -12.52
N ARG A 90 -10.62 13.84 -12.35
CA ARG A 90 -9.80 14.84 -13.05
C ARG A 90 -8.29 14.56 -13.01
N ASP A 91 -7.79 14.03 -11.89
CA ASP A 91 -6.35 13.81 -11.69
C ASP A 91 -5.89 12.40 -12.11
N PHE A 92 -6.79 11.61 -12.71
CA PHE A 92 -6.50 10.29 -13.25
C PHE A 92 -6.68 10.23 -14.76
N GLY A 93 -6.03 9.25 -15.38
CA GLY A 93 -6.53 8.71 -16.62
C GLY A 93 -5.64 7.61 -17.20
N ILE A 94 -6.12 7.10 -18.32
CA ILE A 94 -5.60 5.90 -18.97
C ILE A 94 -5.51 6.09 -20.50
N LYS A 95 -4.36 5.77 -21.09
CA LYS A 95 -4.13 5.81 -22.53
C LYS A 95 -3.42 4.53 -22.96
N LYS A 96 -3.78 4.02 -24.14
CA LYS A 96 -3.01 2.96 -24.78
C LYS A 96 -1.78 3.56 -25.48
N GLU A 97 -0.61 3.00 -25.21
CA GLU A 97 0.65 3.40 -25.82
C GLU A 97 1.34 2.18 -26.45
N ILE A 98 1.86 2.34 -27.67
CA ILE A 98 2.63 1.31 -28.35
C ILE A 98 4.09 1.46 -27.94
N THR A 99 4.64 0.42 -27.33
CA THR A 99 6.05 0.37 -26.95
C THR A 99 6.95 0.26 -28.19
N LYS A 100 8.26 0.54 -28.05
CA LYS A 100 9.25 0.34 -29.13
C LYS A 100 9.27 -1.08 -29.72
N ARG A 101 8.80 -2.08 -28.97
CA ARG A 101 8.69 -3.49 -29.40
C ARG A 101 7.34 -3.81 -30.07
N GLY A 102 6.49 -2.81 -30.34
CA GLY A 102 5.18 -2.99 -30.95
C GLY A 102 4.08 -3.45 -29.99
N TRP A 103 4.36 -3.63 -28.69
CA TRP A 103 3.34 -4.06 -27.73
C TRP A 103 2.46 -2.90 -27.29
N LEU A 104 1.15 -3.11 -27.30
CA LEU A 104 0.16 -2.18 -26.77
C LEU A 104 0.10 -2.31 -25.25
N LYS A 105 0.33 -1.22 -24.51
CA LYS A 105 0.26 -1.18 -23.05
C LYS A 105 -0.64 -0.05 -22.58
N ASN A 106 -1.26 -0.24 -21.42
CA ASN A 106 -1.92 0.86 -20.72
C ASN A 106 -0.87 1.71 -20.01
N LYS A 107 -0.91 3.00 -20.27
CA LYS A 107 -0.24 4.06 -19.52
C LYS A 107 -1.27 4.72 -18.62
N TYR A 108 -0.94 4.84 -17.35
CA TYR A 108 -1.77 5.54 -16.36
C TYR A 108 -1.08 6.83 -15.94
N TRP A 109 -1.87 7.85 -15.62
CA TRP A 109 -1.41 9.05 -14.93
C TRP A 109 -2.18 9.23 -13.64
N LEU A 110 -1.45 9.37 -12.53
CA LEU A 110 -1.99 9.76 -11.24
C LEU A 110 -0.88 10.49 -10.48
N LYS A 111 -1.06 11.78 -10.26
CA LYS A 111 0.02 12.62 -9.76
C LYS A 111 0.24 12.38 -8.26
N PRO A 112 1.47 12.04 -7.81
CA PRO A 112 1.77 11.94 -6.39
C PRO A 112 1.75 13.33 -5.74
N ALA A 113 1.50 13.36 -4.42
CA ALA A 113 1.63 14.60 -3.65
C ALA A 113 3.05 15.18 -3.74
N LYS A 114 3.16 16.51 -3.63
CA LYS A 114 4.48 17.16 -3.61
C LYS A 114 5.23 16.74 -2.33
N ARG A 115 6.57 16.71 -2.37
CA ARG A 115 7.42 16.26 -1.24
C ARG A 115 7.12 17.00 0.07
N ASN A 116 6.81 18.29 -0.01
CA ASN A 116 6.55 19.15 1.15
C ASN A 116 5.06 19.53 1.27
N GLU A 117 4.16 18.75 0.66
CA GLU A 117 2.73 19.02 0.75
C GLU A 117 2.23 18.70 2.18
N LYS A 118 1.69 19.72 2.86
CA LYS A 118 1.23 19.59 4.23
C LYS A 118 0.10 18.54 4.33
N GLY A 119 0.29 17.57 5.22
CA GLY A 119 -0.65 16.48 5.49
C GLY A 119 -0.69 15.39 4.43
N ALA A 120 0.22 15.39 3.44
CA ALA A 120 0.36 14.23 2.57
C ALA A 120 0.74 13.00 3.40
N ILE A 121 0.17 11.86 3.02
CA ILE A 121 0.47 10.58 3.66
C ILE A 121 1.52 9.81 2.85
N PHE A 122 2.28 8.97 3.53
CA PHE A 122 3.40 8.23 2.97
C PHE A 122 3.23 6.75 3.28
N ILE A 123 3.15 5.91 2.25
CA ILE A 123 3.06 4.45 2.42
C ILE A 123 4.27 3.80 1.78
N SER A 124 5.04 3.06 2.56
CA SER A 124 6.25 2.39 2.07
C SER A 124 5.93 1.36 0.98
N HIS A 125 6.81 1.28 -0.02
CA HIS A 125 6.80 0.24 -1.05
C HIS A 125 6.95 -1.15 -0.44
N ALA A 126 7.54 -1.27 0.75
CA ALA A 126 7.69 -2.54 1.45
C ALA A 126 6.35 -3.24 1.73
N PHE A 127 5.27 -2.50 2.01
CA PHE A 127 3.94 -3.10 2.17
C PHE A 127 3.38 -3.73 0.89
N PHE A 128 3.82 -3.26 -0.28
CA PHE A 128 3.39 -3.79 -1.58
C PHE A 128 4.32 -4.90 -2.05
N ASN A 129 5.62 -4.65 -2.00
CA ASN A 129 6.66 -5.61 -2.38
C ASN A 129 6.69 -6.83 -1.45
N GLY A 130 6.36 -6.63 -0.17
CA GLY A 130 6.18 -7.64 0.87
C GLY A 130 4.88 -8.45 0.75
N GLY A 131 3.99 -8.07 -0.19
CA GLY A 131 2.70 -8.70 -0.39
C GLY A 131 1.65 -8.46 0.70
N ASN A 132 1.99 -7.72 1.76
CA ASN A 132 1.10 -7.35 2.86
C ASN A 132 -0.18 -6.68 2.35
N TRP A 133 -0.06 -5.72 1.42
CA TRP A 133 -1.21 -5.04 0.82
C TRP A 133 -2.13 -6.02 0.10
N ALA A 134 -1.59 -6.98 -0.65
CA ALA A 134 -2.39 -7.94 -1.40
C ALA A 134 -3.30 -8.75 -0.47
N LEU A 135 -2.80 -9.16 0.71
CA LEU A 135 -3.53 -9.97 1.69
C LEU A 135 -4.59 -9.22 2.50
N LEU A 136 -4.61 -7.88 2.47
CA LEU A 136 -5.60 -7.11 3.21
C LEU A 136 -7.03 -7.39 2.74
N SER A 137 -7.97 -7.41 3.68
CA SER A 137 -9.38 -7.37 3.35
C SER A 137 -9.75 -6.06 2.64
N SER A 138 -10.87 -6.07 1.92
CA SER A 138 -11.41 -4.90 1.24
C SER A 138 -11.60 -3.69 2.18
N CYS A 139 -12.15 -3.91 3.38
CA CYS A 139 -12.33 -2.86 4.37
C CYS A 139 -10.99 -2.36 4.93
N ALA A 140 -10.03 -3.26 5.17
CA ALA A 140 -8.69 -2.87 5.63
C ALA A 140 -7.96 -1.97 4.63
N LYS A 141 -8.05 -2.29 3.33
CA LYS A 141 -7.52 -1.43 2.25
C LYS A 141 -8.18 -0.06 2.23
N ALA A 142 -9.48 0.01 2.54
CA ALA A 142 -10.22 1.28 2.59
C ALA A 142 -9.81 2.15 3.78
N ILE A 143 -9.56 1.56 4.95
CA ILE A 143 -9.23 2.33 6.16
C ILE A 143 -7.76 2.69 6.29
N TYR A 144 -6.82 1.88 5.79
CA TYR A 144 -5.40 2.11 6.09
C TYR A 144 -4.87 3.49 5.66
N PRO A 145 -5.18 4.00 4.46
CA PRO A 145 -4.79 5.36 4.09
C PRO A 145 -5.44 6.44 4.96
N VAL A 146 -6.64 6.19 5.49
CA VAL A 146 -7.30 7.05 6.47
C VAL A 146 -6.59 7.02 7.82
N LEU A 147 -6.10 5.85 8.26
CA LEU A 147 -5.29 5.75 9.47
C LEU A 147 -4.00 6.53 9.35
N GLN A 148 -3.33 6.45 8.19
CA GLN A 148 -2.14 7.26 7.88
C GLN A 148 -2.43 8.76 7.85
N TYR A 149 -3.66 9.16 7.52
CA TYR A 149 -4.09 10.55 7.55
C TYR A 149 -4.28 11.07 8.98
N PHE A 150 -4.71 10.20 9.91
CA PHE A 150 -4.94 10.55 11.31
C PHE A 150 -3.75 10.26 12.25
N CYS A 151 -2.72 9.54 11.79
CA CYS A 151 -1.61 9.20 12.65
C CYS A 151 -0.77 10.43 13.03
N PHE A 152 -0.12 10.34 14.17
CA PHE A 152 0.74 11.38 14.69
C PHE A 152 2.04 10.78 15.23
N TRP A 153 3.02 11.64 15.44
CA TRP A 153 4.27 11.26 16.05
C TRP A 153 4.40 11.91 17.42
N ASP A 154 4.87 11.13 18.39
CA ASP A 154 5.11 11.55 19.77
C ASP A 154 6.48 11.01 20.19
N PHE A 155 7.44 11.91 20.42
CA PHE A 155 8.82 11.52 20.70
C PHE A 155 8.97 10.92 22.09
N ASP A 156 8.27 11.48 23.08
CA ASP A 156 8.38 11.06 24.47
C ASP A 156 7.80 9.65 24.62
N LEU A 157 6.59 9.43 24.10
CA LEU A 157 5.96 8.11 24.11
C LEU A 157 6.79 7.07 23.34
N TYR A 158 7.38 7.45 22.21
CA TYR A 158 8.24 6.53 21.47
C TYR A 158 9.56 6.23 22.19
N GLY A 159 10.17 7.24 22.81
CA GLY A 159 11.40 7.10 23.59
C GLY A 159 11.21 6.14 24.76
N GLU A 160 10.09 6.25 25.47
CA GLU A 160 9.71 5.31 26.53
C GLU A 160 9.55 3.88 26.01
N LEU A 161 8.84 3.69 24.88
CA LEU A 161 8.56 2.35 24.33
C LEU A 161 9.77 1.67 23.68
N GLU A 162 10.73 2.45 23.17
CA GLU A 162 11.94 1.94 22.51
C GLU A 162 13.18 2.06 23.40
N GLU A 163 13.01 2.40 24.68
CA GLU A 163 14.07 2.54 25.69
C GLU A 163 15.21 3.48 25.23
N ILE A 164 14.87 4.57 24.55
CA ILE A 164 15.84 5.55 24.04
C ILE A 164 16.25 6.48 25.19
N VAL A 165 17.53 6.47 25.53
CA VAL A 165 18.11 7.39 26.51
C VAL A 165 18.24 8.77 25.87
N GLU A 166 17.56 9.77 26.43
CA GLU A 166 17.42 11.11 25.85
C GLU A 166 18.77 11.80 25.55
N SER A 167 18.98 12.15 24.27
CA SER A 167 19.91 13.20 23.86
C SER A 167 19.20 14.16 22.87
N PRO A 168 19.24 15.49 23.08
CA PRO A 168 18.62 16.47 22.19
C PRO A 168 19.10 16.43 20.74
N SER A 169 20.29 15.87 20.48
CA SER A 169 20.82 15.70 19.12
C SER A 169 20.07 14.67 18.29
N ASP A 170 19.31 13.78 18.93
CA ASP A 170 18.87 12.54 18.30
C ASP A 170 17.45 12.64 17.73
N PHE A 171 16.70 13.71 18.04
CA PHE A 171 15.31 13.86 17.61
C PHE A 171 15.12 13.68 16.10
N VAL A 172 15.96 14.33 15.28
CA VAL A 172 15.82 14.29 13.82
C VAL A 172 16.09 12.90 13.26
N ASP A 173 17.07 12.20 13.82
CA ASP A 173 17.47 10.87 13.36
C ASP A 173 16.48 9.82 13.88
N VAL A 174 16.05 9.90 15.14
CA VAL A 174 14.96 9.08 15.69
C VAL A 174 13.68 9.26 14.90
N TYR A 175 13.29 10.50 14.58
CA TYR A 175 12.11 10.74 13.76
C TYR A 175 12.27 10.14 12.36
N ARG A 176 13.45 10.24 11.74
CA ARG A 176 13.70 9.69 10.40
C ARG A 176 13.61 8.17 10.39
N ASP A 177 14.20 7.53 11.40
CA ASP A 177 14.39 6.08 11.46
C ASP A 177 13.31 5.36 12.29
N ARG A 178 12.31 6.10 12.77
CA ARG A 178 11.22 5.55 13.57
C ARG A 178 10.50 4.39 12.88
N LYS A 179 10.14 3.40 13.68
CA LYS A 179 9.52 2.15 13.22
C LYS A 179 8.02 2.29 12.95
N TYR A 180 7.35 3.18 13.67
CA TYR A 180 5.90 3.39 13.60
C TYR A 180 5.53 4.84 13.95
N ASP A 181 4.32 5.24 13.56
CA ASP A 181 3.61 6.40 14.10
C ASP A 181 2.51 5.90 15.06
N PHE A 182 1.87 6.80 15.81
CA PHE A 182 0.77 6.48 16.72
C PHE A 182 -0.59 6.83 16.11
N LEU A 183 -1.62 6.10 16.54
CA LEU A 183 -3.01 6.33 16.13
C LEU A 183 -3.94 6.10 17.33
N ASN A 184 -4.81 7.07 17.59
CA ASN A 184 -5.87 6.99 18.61
C ASN A 184 -7.20 7.61 18.12
N ALA A 185 -7.43 7.59 16.80
CA ALA A 185 -8.63 8.16 16.19
C ALA A 185 -9.89 7.35 16.51
N GLU A 186 -11.01 8.04 16.68
CA GLU A 186 -12.31 7.42 16.98
C GLU A 186 -12.82 6.55 15.82
N PRO A 187 -13.44 5.38 16.07
CA PRO A 187 -13.97 4.49 15.04
C PRO A 187 -14.94 5.17 14.07
N GLU A 188 -15.76 6.09 14.56
CA GLU A 188 -16.74 6.86 13.79
C GLU A 188 -16.05 7.73 12.74
N ALA A 189 -14.98 8.43 13.13
CA ALA A 189 -14.18 9.24 12.22
C ALA A 189 -13.50 8.38 11.15
N ILE A 190 -12.96 7.22 11.54
CA ILE A 190 -12.34 6.27 10.59
C ILE A 190 -13.39 5.77 9.59
N ALA A 191 -14.57 5.36 10.06
CA ALA A 191 -15.66 4.89 9.21
C ALA A 191 -16.14 5.98 8.24
N GLU A 192 -16.31 7.20 8.74
CA GLU A 192 -16.77 8.34 7.94
C GLU A 192 -15.79 8.70 6.81
N TYR A 193 -14.49 8.78 7.11
CA TYR A 193 -13.47 9.17 6.12
C TYR A 193 -13.11 8.05 5.14
N SER A 194 -13.33 6.79 5.52
CA SER A 194 -13.08 5.63 4.65
C SER A 194 -14.29 5.22 3.81
N GLY A 195 -15.50 5.67 4.18
CA GLY A 195 -16.74 5.31 3.51
C GLY A 195 -17.13 3.86 3.74
N ILE A 196 -16.80 3.30 4.91
CA ILE A 196 -17.23 1.97 5.33
C ILE A 196 -18.17 2.06 6.53
N SER A 197 -18.87 0.97 6.83
CA SER A 197 -19.67 0.87 8.05
C SER A 197 -18.75 0.74 9.27
N GLU A 198 -19.09 1.42 10.36
CA GLU A 198 -18.43 1.28 11.67
C GLU A 198 -18.39 -0.19 12.14
N ARG A 199 -19.42 -0.97 11.81
CA ARG A 199 -19.49 -2.42 12.11
C ARG A 199 -18.35 -3.22 11.46
N SER A 200 -17.74 -2.70 10.40
CA SER A 200 -16.62 -3.33 9.69
C SER A 200 -15.24 -2.92 10.23
N ILE A 201 -15.17 -1.97 11.17
CA ILE A 201 -13.89 -1.47 11.71
C ILE A 201 -13.12 -2.58 12.43
N SER A 202 -13.79 -3.33 13.31
CA SER A 202 -13.12 -4.40 14.08
C SER A 202 -12.48 -5.45 13.18
N SER A 203 -13.19 -5.94 12.16
CA SER A 203 -12.65 -6.93 11.21
C SER A 203 -11.58 -6.33 10.29
N ALA A 204 -11.68 -5.05 9.94
CA ALA A 204 -10.64 -4.35 9.20
C ALA A 204 -9.34 -4.22 10.02
N PHE A 205 -9.42 -3.85 11.31
CA PHE A 205 -8.27 -3.80 12.22
C PHE A 205 -7.63 -5.19 12.40
N GLN A 206 -8.42 -6.24 12.58
CA GLN A 206 -7.89 -7.61 12.63
C GLN A 206 -7.12 -7.99 11.36
N SER A 207 -7.60 -7.57 10.18
CA SER A 207 -6.90 -7.79 8.92
C SER A 207 -5.60 -6.97 8.84
N LEU A 208 -5.58 -5.73 9.33
CA LEU A 208 -4.37 -4.91 9.37
C LEU A 208 -3.31 -5.50 10.31
N MET A 209 -3.72 -5.98 11.48
CA MET A 209 -2.82 -6.66 12.43
C MET A 209 -2.22 -7.93 11.84
N LYS A 210 -3.04 -8.81 11.26
CA LYS A 210 -2.58 -10.06 10.62
C LYS A 210 -1.62 -9.83 9.46
N CYS A 211 -1.72 -8.67 8.81
CA CYS A 211 -0.85 -8.27 7.71
C CYS A 211 0.24 -7.28 8.12
N TYR A 212 0.50 -7.11 9.43
CA TYR A 212 1.61 -6.33 9.99
C TYR A 212 1.60 -4.83 9.61
N PHE A 213 0.40 -4.23 9.51
CA PHE A 213 0.24 -2.78 9.33
C PHE A 213 0.09 -2.04 10.67
N ILE A 214 -0.52 -2.67 11.66
CA ILE A 214 -0.76 -2.09 12.99
C ILE A 214 -0.53 -3.09 14.13
N GLU A 215 -0.30 -2.57 15.33
CA GLU A 215 -0.24 -3.31 16.59
C GLU A 215 -0.93 -2.50 17.70
N SER A 216 -1.66 -3.16 18.60
CA SER A 216 -2.34 -2.47 19.72
C SER A 216 -1.34 -2.18 20.84
N LEU A 217 -1.38 -0.95 21.37
CA LEU A 217 -0.69 -0.55 22.60
C LEU A 217 -1.62 -0.60 23.83
N GLY A 218 -2.87 -1.05 23.65
CA GLY A 218 -3.90 -0.96 24.68
C GLY A 218 -4.42 0.47 24.84
N THR A 219 -4.79 0.84 26.06
CA THR A 219 -5.39 2.15 26.37
C THR A 219 -4.33 3.09 26.92
N ILE A 220 -4.14 4.23 26.26
CA ILE A 220 -3.28 5.34 26.69
C ILE A 220 -4.17 6.59 26.72
N ASP A 221 -4.14 7.35 27.81
CA ASP A 221 -4.99 8.55 28.02
C ASP A 221 -6.48 8.32 27.73
N ASN A 222 -7.01 7.19 28.23
CA ASN A 222 -8.41 6.75 28.03
C ASN A 222 -8.80 6.51 26.55
N ARG A 223 -7.83 6.36 25.65
CA ARG A 223 -8.06 6.05 24.24
C ARG A 223 -7.31 4.80 23.82
N MET A 224 -7.97 3.96 23.02
CA MET A 224 -7.30 2.83 22.39
C MET A 224 -6.24 3.36 21.43
N THR A 225 -4.99 3.02 21.69
CA THR A 225 -3.83 3.52 20.94
C THR A 225 -3.16 2.38 20.18
N TRP A 226 -2.70 2.68 18.98
CA TRP A 226 -2.11 1.71 18.06
C TRP A 226 -0.78 2.22 17.53
N LYS A 227 0.17 1.30 17.35
CA LYS A 227 1.32 1.50 16.46
C LYS A 227 0.84 1.35 15.02
N LEU A 228 1.22 2.28 14.16
CA LEU A 228 1.02 2.26 12.72
C LEU A 228 2.39 2.18 12.05
N PHE A 229 2.77 0.99 11.57
CA PHE A 229 4.14 0.74 11.12
C PHE A 229 4.51 1.55 9.86
N LYS A 230 5.74 2.07 9.81
CA LYS A 230 6.29 2.74 8.62
C LYS A 230 6.70 1.72 7.55
N GLN A 231 7.11 0.53 7.97
CA GLN A 231 7.47 -0.62 7.15
C GLN A 231 6.94 -1.89 7.83
N PRO A 232 6.53 -2.93 7.09
CA PRO A 232 5.99 -4.14 7.69
C PRO A 232 7.08 -4.91 8.47
N PRO A 233 6.85 -5.24 9.76
CA PRO A 233 7.74 -6.13 10.52
C PRO A 233 7.94 -7.52 9.90
N ARG A 234 6.99 -7.97 9.07
CA ARG A 234 7.05 -9.27 8.39
C ARG A 234 6.36 -9.22 7.02
N ILE A 235 6.89 -10.01 6.09
CA ILE A 235 6.48 -10.06 4.68
C ILE A 235 5.98 -11.47 4.28
N PHE A 236 5.38 -11.58 3.10
CA PHE A 236 4.68 -12.78 2.62
C PHE A 236 5.10 -13.23 1.21
N ASN A 237 6.27 -12.82 0.74
CA ASN A 237 6.67 -12.90 -0.68
C ASN A 237 6.64 -14.33 -1.23
N ASP A 238 7.34 -15.26 -0.59
CA ASP A 238 7.44 -16.65 -1.05
C ASP A 238 6.07 -17.30 -1.21
N TYR A 239 5.26 -17.19 -0.15
CA TYR A 239 3.90 -17.73 -0.12
C TYR A 239 3.05 -17.15 -1.26
N LEU A 240 3.12 -15.84 -1.49
CA LEU A 240 2.32 -15.19 -2.52
C LEU A 240 2.83 -15.47 -3.93
N ASN A 241 4.15 -15.53 -4.15
CA ASN A 241 4.72 -15.95 -5.43
C ASN A 241 4.28 -17.38 -5.77
N GLU A 242 4.24 -18.30 -4.79
CA GLU A 242 3.71 -19.65 -5.00
C GLU A 242 2.23 -19.63 -5.45
N GLN A 243 1.39 -18.81 -4.82
CA GLN A 243 -0.02 -18.66 -5.20
C GLN A 243 -0.20 -18.03 -6.58
N VAL A 244 0.67 -17.06 -6.95
CA VAL A 244 0.67 -16.44 -8.27
C VAL A 244 1.06 -17.45 -9.34
N ARG A 245 2.10 -18.25 -9.12
CA ARG A 245 2.50 -19.35 -10.03
C ARG A 245 1.35 -20.33 -10.23
N LYS A 246 0.69 -20.77 -9.16
CA LYS A 246 -0.50 -21.65 -9.24
C LYS A 246 -1.62 -21.08 -10.10
N ARG A 247 -1.79 -19.75 -10.09
CA ARG A 247 -2.88 -19.05 -10.79
C ARG A 247 -2.57 -18.74 -12.25
N TYR A 248 -1.35 -18.34 -12.56
CA TYR A 248 -0.99 -17.76 -13.85
C TYR A 248 0.00 -18.58 -14.68
N LYS A 249 0.75 -19.52 -14.07
CA LYS A 249 1.65 -20.39 -14.82
C LYS A 249 0.81 -21.35 -15.67
N PRO A 250 1.00 -21.39 -17.01
CA PRO A 250 0.34 -22.38 -17.85
C PRO A 250 0.70 -23.78 -17.33
N LYS A 251 -0.30 -24.66 -17.23
CA LYS A 251 0.00 -26.09 -17.07
C LYS A 251 0.70 -26.51 -18.36
N GLU A 252 1.87 -27.13 -18.25
CA GLU A 252 2.56 -27.71 -19.39
C GLU A 252 1.67 -28.80 -20.01
N THR A 253 0.86 -28.42 -21.00
CA THR A 253 0.25 -29.35 -21.93
C THR A 253 1.08 -29.32 -23.19
N PHE A 254 2.18 -30.08 -23.18
CA PHE A 254 2.80 -30.55 -24.41
C PHE A 254 2.03 -31.79 -24.86
N THR A 255 1.09 -31.63 -25.77
CA THR A 255 0.71 -32.72 -26.68
C THR A 255 1.35 -32.41 -28.03
N TYR A 256 2.40 -33.17 -28.35
CA TYR A 256 2.90 -33.29 -29.72
C TYR A 256 1.91 -34.10 -30.54
#